data_AF-A0A369M8N4-F1
#
_entry.id   AF-A0A369M8N4-F1
#
_cell.length_a   1.000
_cell.length_b   1.000
_cell.length_c   1.000
_cell.angle_alpha   90.00
_cell.angle_beta   90.00
_cell.angle_gamma   90.00
#
_symmetry.space_group_name_H-M   'P 1'
#
loop_
_entity.id
_entity.type
_entity.pdbx_description
1 polymer ?
#
loop_
_entity_poly.entity_id
_entity_poly.type
_entity_poly.pdbx_seq_one_letter_code
_entity_poly.pdbx_strand_id
1 'polypeptide(L)'
;MRYTYPVLVIEDELGGYCTYLNDFDQVTQGDNIAEAIEMGADLLEIMLDDYLQLDKPLPKPTYPTEHEGLLVAISVDVNTERGLLTTRMAAIELGVSDARVRQMVCSGQLASKKIGRDNYVYLWSIRERQANPPRPGRPRKKAAPAPAKEAGAAR
;
A
#
# COMPACT_ATOMS: atom_id res chain seq x y z
N MET A 1 -0.24 -13.28 7.82
CA MET A 1 0.94 -14.13 7.58
C MET A 1 1.98 -13.76 8.62
N ARG A 2 2.66 -14.75 9.20
CA ARG A 2 3.67 -14.51 10.22
C ARG A 2 5.04 -14.34 9.57
N TYR A 3 5.78 -13.32 9.99
CA TYR A 3 7.15 -13.06 9.58
C TYR A 3 8.03 -12.90 10.82
N THR A 4 9.28 -13.36 10.73
CA THR A 4 10.25 -13.29 11.83
C THR A 4 11.57 -12.75 11.30
N TYR A 5 12.05 -11.66 11.91
CA TYR A 5 13.33 -11.04 11.58
C TYR A 5 14.18 -10.86 12.85
N PRO A 6 15.49 -11.10 12.76
CA PRO A 6 16.42 -10.68 13.79
C PRO A 6 16.57 -9.17 13.80
N VAL A 7 16.62 -8.60 15.00
CA VAL A 7 16.94 -7.19 15.23
C VAL A 7 18.06 -7.10 16.27
N LEU A 8 18.84 -6.02 16.21
CA LEU A 8 19.83 -5.71 17.22
C LEU A 8 19.29 -4.61 18.13
N VAL A 9 19.33 -4.82 19.44
CA VAL A 9 18.99 -3.82 20.45
C VAL A 9 20.27 -3.39 21.14
N ILE A 10 20.66 -2.13 20.98
CA ILE A 10 21.92 -1.57 21.44
C ILE A 10 21.62 -0.38 22.37
N GLU A 11 22.32 -0.29 23.49
CA GLU A 11 22.22 0.86 24.40
C GLU A 11 22.75 2.13 23.72
N ASP A 12 22.01 3.23 23.84
CA ASP A 12 22.41 4.52 23.26
C ASP A 12 23.29 5.31 24.24
N GLU A 13 24.31 6.01 23.73
CA GLU A 13 25.25 6.79 24.55
C GLU A 13 24.57 7.93 25.32
N LEU A 14 23.43 8.44 24.83
CA LEU A 14 22.63 9.49 25.47
C LEU A 14 21.58 8.92 26.42
N GLY A 15 21.52 7.59 26.56
CA GLY A 15 20.54 6.85 27.35
C GLY A 15 19.40 6.28 26.51
N GLY A 16 18.82 5.17 26.99
CA GLY A 16 17.80 4.42 26.26
C GLY A 16 18.41 3.33 25.38
N TYR A 17 17.60 2.80 24.47
CA TYR A 17 17.98 1.68 23.60
C TYR A 17 17.48 1.88 22.17
N CYS A 18 18.35 1.63 21.20
CA CYS A 18 18.05 1.66 19.78
C CYS A 18 17.85 0.23 19.25
N THR A 19 16.76 0.01 18.52
CA THR A 19 16.44 -1.25 17.85
C THR A 19 16.64 -1.11 16.34
N TYR A 20 17.63 -1.84 15.82
CA TYR A 20 18.02 -1.84 14.42
C TYR A 20 17.40 -3.03 13.68
N LEU A 21 16.62 -2.71 12.65
CA LEU A 21 16.09 -3.67 11.69
C LEU A 21 17.05 -3.72 10.50
N ASN A 22 18.20 -4.37 10.69
CA ASN A 22 19.32 -4.35 9.74
C ASN A 22 18.92 -4.72 8.31
N ASP A 23 18.06 -5.74 8.15
CA ASP A 23 17.60 -6.21 6.84
C ASP A 23 16.73 -5.18 6.09
N PHE A 24 16.24 -4.16 6.79
CA PHE A 24 15.40 -3.08 6.26
C PHE A 24 16.11 -1.71 6.26
N ASP A 25 17.32 -1.61 6.79
CA ASP A 25 18.06 -0.36 6.98
C ASP A 25 17.22 0.71 7.71
N GLN A 26 16.59 0.29 8.82
CA GLN A 26 15.75 1.16 9.66
C GLN A 26 16.09 0.98 11.13
N VAL A 27 15.80 2.02 11.92
CA VAL A 27 16.05 2.06 13.37
C VAL A 27 14.90 2.78 14.08
N THR A 28 14.64 2.37 15.32
CA THR A 28 13.75 3.04 16.27
C THR A 28 14.37 2.99 17.66
N GLN A 29 13.76 3.65 18.64
CA GLN A 29 14.31 3.75 20.00
C GLN A 29 13.22 3.63 21.06
N GLY A 30 13.60 3.25 22.27
CA GLY A 30 12.77 3.27 23.48
C GLY A 30 13.59 3.58 24.72
N ASP A 31 12.94 3.97 25.82
CA ASP A 31 13.62 4.38 27.05
C ASP A 31 14.22 3.18 27.80
N ASN A 32 13.72 1.98 27.54
CA ASN A 32 14.20 0.73 28.11
C ASN A 32 14.14 -0.41 27.06
N ILE A 33 14.79 -1.54 27.35
CA ILE A 33 14.87 -2.69 26.43
C ILE A 33 13.49 -3.17 25.98
N ALA A 34 12.52 -3.27 26.90
CA ALA A 34 11.19 -3.79 26.57
C ALA A 34 10.46 -2.87 25.60
N GLU A 35 10.50 -1.56 25.86
CA GLU A 35 9.93 -0.55 24.96
C GLU A 35 10.67 -0.52 23.61
N ALA A 36 11.99 -0.61 23.58
CA ALA A 36 12.74 -0.64 22.34
C ALA A 36 12.39 -1.87 21.47
N ILE A 37 12.13 -3.03 22.08
CA ILE A 37 11.64 -4.23 21.38
C ILE A 37 10.21 -4.02 20.86
N GLU A 38 9.32 -3.41 21.66
CA GLU A 38 7.95 -3.08 21.24
C GLU A 38 7.95 -2.14 20.04
N MET A 39 8.73 -1.06 20.12
CA MET A 39 8.93 -0.11 19.02
C MET A 39 9.53 -0.78 17.78
N GLY A 40 10.45 -1.72 17.98
CA GLY A 40 11.01 -2.53 16.90
C GLY A 40 10.00 -3.44 16.22
N ALA A 41 9.04 -3.99 16.97
CA ALA A 41 7.96 -4.81 16.44
C ALA A 41 6.98 -3.98 15.60
N ASP A 42 6.59 -2.80 16.10
CA ASP A 42 5.74 -1.87 15.35
C ASP A 42 6.42 -1.43 14.05
N LEU A 43 7.70 -1.07 14.11
CA LEU A 43 8.48 -0.71 12.92
C LEU A 43 8.58 -1.89 11.94
N LEU A 44 8.77 -3.12 12.42
CA LEU A 44 8.82 -4.30 11.55
C LEU A 44 7.47 -4.55 10.86
N GLU A 45 6.35 -4.39 11.56
CA GLU A 45 5.02 -4.51 10.95
C GLU A 45 4.82 -3.47 9.84
N ILE A 46 5.21 -2.21 10.07
CA ILE A 46 5.14 -1.14 9.07
C ILE A 46 5.98 -1.48 7.84
N MET A 47 7.24 -1.90 8.04
CA MET A 47 8.12 -2.24 6.93
C MET A 47 7.59 -3.41 6.10
N LEU A 48 7.08 -4.44 6.76
CA LEU A 48 6.49 -5.59 6.06
C LEU A 48 5.22 -5.21 5.31
N ASP A 49 4.34 -4.40 5.89
CA ASP A 49 3.14 -3.91 5.21
C ASP A 49 3.50 -3.13 3.94
N ASP A 50 4.49 -2.22 4.02
CA ASP A 50 4.96 -1.44 2.86
C ASP A 50 5.54 -2.33 1.76
N TYR A 51 6.39 -3.31 2.11
CA TYR A 51 6.97 -4.22 1.12
C TYR A 51 5.89 -5.09 0.46
N LEU A 52 4.96 -5.63 1.25
CA LEU A 52 3.88 -6.49 0.76
C LEU A 52 2.87 -5.72 -0.08
N GLN A 53 2.52 -4.50 0.32
CA GLN A 53 1.66 -3.65 -0.47
C GLN A 53 2.34 -3.26 -1.77
N LEU A 54 3.62 -2.87 -1.77
CA LEU A 54 4.28 -2.43 -3.00
C LEU A 54 4.83 -3.57 -3.89
N ASP A 55 4.48 -4.84 -3.59
CA ASP A 55 5.01 -6.04 -4.25
C ASP A 55 6.55 -6.04 -4.36
N LYS A 56 7.21 -5.47 -3.34
CA LYS A 56 8.66 -5.45 -3.24
C LYS A 56 9.14 -6.80 -2.72
N PRO A 57 10.26 -7.34 -3.23
CA PRO A 57 10.83 -8.55 -2.68
C PRO A 57 11.23 -8.32 -1.21
N LEU A 58 10.70 -9.14 -0.31
CA LEU A 58 11.09 -9.09 1.09
C LEU A 58 12.58 -9.48 1.25
N PRO A 59 13.36 -8.75 2.06
CA PRO A 59 14.74 -9.12 2.34
C PRO A 59 14.77 -10.45 3.09
N LYS A 60 15.81 -11.27 2.86
CA LYS A 60 15.96 -12.54 3.60
C LYS A 60 16.50 -12.23 5.01
N PRO A 61 15.93 -12.79 6.09
CA PRO A 61 16.43 -12.56 7.45
C PRO A 61 17.91 -12.94 7.60
N THR A 62 18.72 -12.03 8.15
CA THR A 62 20.17 -12.22 8.34
C THR A 62 20.53 -12.29 9.82
N TYR A 63 21.10 -13.42 10.26
CA TYR A 63 21.54 -13.61 11.65
C TYR A 63 23.05 -13.43 11.77
N PRO A 64 23.55 -12.27 12.24
CA PRO A 64 24.97 -12.07 12.43
C PRO A 64 25.51 -12.96 13.56
N THR A 65 26.70 -13.52 13.37
CA THR A 65 27.40 -14.32 14.41
C THR A 65 28.15 -13.43 15.41
N GLU A 66 28.60 -12.27 14.97
CA GLU A 66 29.26 -11.26 15.79
C GLU A 66 28.38 -10.01 15.78
N HIS A 67 27.99 -9.55 16.97
CA HIS A 67 27.18 -8.36 17.12
C HIS A 67 27.39 -7.75 18.50
N GLU A 68 27.20 -6.44 18.58
CA GLU A 68 27.07 -5.72 19.84
C GLU A 68 25.60 -5.69 20.27
N GLY A 69 25.36 -5.58 21.58
CA GLY A 69 24.02 -5.57 22.14
C GLY A 69 23.28 -6.92 22.04
N LEU A 70 21.97 -6.85 22.18
CA LEU A 70 21.09 -8.01 22.23
C LEU A 70 20.52 -8.33 20.85
N LEU A 71 20.76 -9.55 20.37
CA LEU A 71 20.10 -10.08 19.17
C LEU A 71 18.74 -10.67 19.55
N VAL A 72 17.66 -10.08 19.04
CA VAL A 72 16.28 -10.48 19.35
C VAL A 72 15.58 -10.93 18.06
N ALA A 73 14.92 -12.08 18.07
CA ALA A 73 14.05 -12.48 16.98
C ALA A 73 12.65 -11.92 17.23
N ILE A 74 12.23 -10.93 16.45
CA ILE A 74 10.88 -10.36 16.52
C ILE A 74 10.00 -11.06 15.49
N SER A 75 8.82 -11.49 15.93
CA SER A 75 7.81 -12.09 15.06
C SER A 75 6.53 -11.27 15.05
N VAL A 76 6.04 -10.91 13.87
CA VAL A 76 4.81 -10.14 13.69
C VAL A 76 3.86 -10.82 12.72
N ASP A 77 2.55 -10.62 12.92
CA ASP A 77 1.50 -11.14 12.05
C ASP A 77 0.96 -10.01 11.17
N VAL A 78 1.32 -10.03 9.88
CA VAL A 78 0.89 -9.00 8.92
C VAL A 78 -0.31 -9.48 8.13
N ASN A 79 -1.38 -8.68 8.10
CA ASN A 79 -2.56 -8.98 7.31
C ASN A 79 -2.44 -8.39 5.90
N THR A 80 -2.19 -9.25 4.90
CA THR A 80 -2.11 -8.86 3.48
C THR A 80 -3.45 -8.43 2.86
N GLU A 81 -4.55 -8.49 3.62
CA GLU A 81 -5.83 -7.91 3.23
C GLU A 81 -5.97 -6.43 3.62
N ARG A 82 -5.05 -5.89 4.45
CA ARG A 82 -4.96 -4.43 4.64
C ARG A 82 -4.66 -3.79 3.28
N GLY A 83 -5.46 -2.78 2.94
CA GLY A 83 -5.37 -2.12 1.64
C GLY A 83 -6.11 -2.83 0.49
N LEU A 84 -6.92 -3.87 0.74
CA LEU A 84 -7.84 -4.38 -0.29
C LEU A 84 -9.17 -3.61 -0.28
N LEU A 85 -9.42 -2.84 -1.34
CA LEU A 85 -10.64 -2.09 -1.51
C LEU A 85 -11.62 -2.87 -2.37
N THR A 86 -12.89 -2.87 -1.99
CA THR A 86 -13.95 -3.30 -2.91
C THR A 86 -13.92 -2.44 -4.18
N THR A 87 -14.44 -2.97 -5.29
CA THR A 87 -14.59 -2.19 -6.53
C THR A 87 -15.27 -0.83 -6.28
N ARG A 88 -16.25 -0.78 -5.37
CA ARG A 88 -16.98 0.44 -5.01
C ARG A 88 -16.12 1.44 -4.25
N MET A 89 -15.34 1.00 -3.27
CA MET A 89 -14.42 1.88 -2.54
C MET A 89 -13.34 2.44 -3.47
N ALA A 90 -12.79 1.59 -4.34
CA ALA A 90 -11.82 2.02 -5.34
C ALA A 90 -12.41 3.06 -6.33
N ALA A 91 -13.69 2.93 -6.68
CA ALA A 91 -14.39 3.87 -7.53
C ALA A 91 -14.52 5.26 -6.86
N ILE A 92 -14.84 5.29 -5.57
CA ILE A 92 -14.89 6.52 -4.77
C ILE A 92 -13.51 7.18 -4.72
N GLU A 93 -12.45 6.43 -4.39
CA GLU A 93 -11.07 6.94 -4.32
C GLU A 93 -10.56 7.50 -5.66
N LEU A 94 -10.88 6.82 -6.77
CA LEU A 94 -10.46 7.25 -8.10
C LEU A 94 -11.38 8.31 -8.73
N GLY A 95 -12.53 8.62 -8.11
CA GLY A 95 -13.54 9.51 -8.69
C GLY A 95 -14.13 9.00 -10.01
N VAL A 96 -14.28 7.68 -10.17
CA VAL A 96 -14.82 7.03 -11.38
C VAL A 96 -15.98 6.10 -11.03
N SER A 97 -16.60 5.47 -12.04
CA SER A 97 -17.65 4.47 -11.80
C SER A 97 -17.09 3.07 -11.52
N ASP A 98 -17.85 2.23 -10.81
CA ASP A 98 -17.52 0.81 -10.58
C ASP A 98 -17.23 0.05 -11.88
N ALA A 99 -17.99 0.33 -12.95
CA ALA A 99 -17.78 -0.26 -14.26
C ALA A 99 -16.39 0.11 -14.84
N ARG A 100 -15.96 1.35 -14.62
CA ARG A 100 -14.62 1.80 -15.03
C ARG A 100 -13.53 1.12 -14.20
N VAL A 101 -13.74 0.93 -12.90
CA VAL A 101 -12.80 0.15 -12.06
C VAL A 101 -12.67 -1.28 -12.55
N ARG A 102 -13.79 -1.97 -12.82
CA ARG A 102 -13.76 -3.34 -13.39
C ARG A 102 -13.03 -3.39 -14.72
N GLN A 103 -13.27 -2.41 -15.59
CA GLN A 103 -12.54 -2.30 -16.85
C GLN A 103 -11.04 -2.14 -16.61
N MET A 104 -10.64 -1.28 -15.67
CA MET A 104 -9.23 -1.07 -15.32
C MET A 104 -8.58 -2.35 -14.82
N VAL A 105 -9.24 -3.07 -13.92
CA VAL A 105 -8.82 -4.41 -13.45
C VAL A 105 -8.68 -5.39 -14.62
N CYS A 106 -9.71 -5.54 -15.47
CA CYS A 106 -9.66 -6.44 -16.63
C CYS A 106 -8.55 -6.08 -17.62
N SER A 107 -8.22 -4.79 -17.75
CA SER A 107 -7.15 -4.29 -18.64
C SER A 107 -5.76 -4.30 -17.99
N GLY A 108 -5.62 -4.80 -16.76
CA GLY A 108 -4.34 -4.79 -16.02
C GLY A 108 -3.88 -3.41 -15.56
N GLN A 109 -4.76 -2.40 -15.61
CA GLN A 109 -4.48 -1.02 -15.22
C GLN A 109 -4.57 -0.77 -13.71
N LEU A 110 -5.17 -1.70 -12.98
CA LEU A 110 -5.21 -1.75 -11.52
C LEU A 110 -4.91 -3.18 -11.09
N ALA A 111 -3.99 -3.33 -10.15
CA ALA A 111 -3.72 -4.61 -9.51
C ALA A 111 -4.92 -5.00 -8.65
N SER A 112 -5.29 -6.28 -8.71
CA SER A 112 -6.45 -6.80 -7.99
C SER A 112 -6.24 -8.22 -7.50
N LYS A 113 -6.99 -8.61 -6.48
CA LYS A 113 -7.05 -9.97 -5.93
C LYS A 113 -8.49 -10.44 -5.95
N LYS A 114 -8.70 -11.67 -6.45
CA LYS A 114 -10.02 -12.31 -6.40
C LYS A 114 -10.22 -12.96 -5.04
N ILE A 115 -11.28 -12.57 -4.33
CA ILE A 115 -11.67 -13.15 -3.04
C ILE A 115 -13.12 -13.61 -3.14
N GLY A 116 -13.33 -14.92 -3.17
CA GLY A 116 -14.63 -15.52 -3.44
C GLY A 116 -15.16 -15.12 -4.82
N ARG A 117 -16.34 -14.49 -4.84
CA ARG A 117 -17.00 -14.02 -6.07
C ARG A 117 -16.54 -12.62 -6.52
N ASP A 118 -15.92 -11.86 -5.63
CA ASP A 118 -15.66 -10.43 -5.82
C ASP A 118 -14.18 -10.16 -6.10
N ASN A 119 -13.91 -9.09 -6.86
CA ASN A 119 -12.57 -8.57 -7.07
C ASN A 119 -12.31 -7.39 -6.13
N TYR A 120 -11.18 -7.46 -5.43
CA TYR A 120 -10.68 -6.41 -4.57
C TYR A 120 -9.47 -5.76 -5.24
N VAL A 121 -9.41 -4.44 -5.20
CA VAL A 121 -8.35 -3.64 -5.79
C VAL A 121 -7.36 -3.29 -4.69
N TYR A 122 -6.07 -3.43 -4.95
CA TYR A 122 -5.07 -3.02 -3.97
C TYR A 122 -4.96 -1.48 -3.89
N LEU A 123 -4.90 -0.95 -2.67
CA LEU A 123 -4.82 0.48 -2.37
C LEU A 123 -3.58 1.13 -3.00
N TRP A 124 -2.44 0.43 -2.96
CA TRP A 124 -1.20 0.92 -3.59
C TRP A 124 -1.40 1.17 -5.09
N SER A 125 -2.14 0.30 -5.79
CA SER A 125 -2.37 0.44 -7.23
C SER A 125 -3.29 1.61 -7.55
N ILE A 126 -4.22 1.92 -6.65
CA ILE A 126 -5.05 3.13 -6.72
C ILE A 126 -4.18 4.38 -6.55
N ARG A 127 -3.32 4.40 -5.50
CA ARG A 127 -2.43 5.53 -5.21
C ARG A 127 -1.42 5.77 -6.34
N GLU A 128 -0.83 4.71 -6.89
CA GLU A 128 0.09 4.79 -8.03
C GLU A 128 -0.59 5.45 -9.24
N ARG A 129 -1.85 5.08 -9.52
CA ARG A 129 -2.63 5.66 -10.61
C ARG A 129 -3.01 7.12 -10.36
N GLN A 130 -3.29 7.50 -9.11
CA GLN A 130 -3.54 8.89 -8.73
C GLN A 130 -2.27 9.75 -8.90
N ALA A 131 -1.11 9.21 -8.51
CA ALA A 131 0.18 9.86 -8.67
C ALA A 131 0.62 9.97 -10.14
N ASN A 132 0.23 8.99 -10.96
CA ASN A 132 0.55 8.91 -12.39
C ASN A 132 -0.73 8.92 -13.24
N PRO A 133 -1.48 10.04 -13.30
CA PRO A 133 -2.74 10.09 -14.01
C PRO A 133 -2.53 9.86 -15.52
N PRO A 134 -3.47 9.18 -16.20
CA PRO A 134 -3.37 8.98 -17.64
C PRO A 134 -3.30 10.32 -18.37
N ARG A 135 -2.50 10.37 -19.44
CA ARG A 135 -2.38 11.57 -20.29
C ARG A 135 -3.78 12.05 -20.70
N PRO A 136 -4.04 13.37 -20.71
CA PRO A 136 -5.32 13.91 -21.15
C PRO A 136 -5.74 13.29 -22.47
N GLY A 137 -6.88 12.60 -22.48
CA GLY A 137 -7.42 11.95 -23.67
C GLY A 137 -7.85 12.97 -24.73
N ARG A 138 -8.19 12.47 -25.93
CA ARG A 138 -8.71 13.26 -27.05
C ARG A 138 -9.89 14.14 -26.57
N PRO A 139 -9.89 15.46 -26.87
CA PRO A 139 -10.99 16.35 -26.51
C PRO A 139 -12.33 15.77 -26.96
N ARG A 140 -13.33 15.81 -26.07
CA ARG A 140 -14.71 15.43 -26.41
C ARG A 140 -15.15 16.23 -27.64
N LYS A 141 -15.57 15.54 -28.70
CA LYS A 141 -16.19 16.17 -29.87
C LYS A 141 -17.41 16.95 -29.38
N LYS A 142 -17.42 18.28 -29.54
CA LYS A 142 -18.57 19.11 -29.18
C LYS A 142 -19.81 18.54 -29.87
N ALA A 143 -20.86 18.25 -29.11
CA ALA A 143 -22.13 17.82 -29.67
C ALA A 143 -22.65 18.92 -30.63
N ALA A 144 -23.02 18.54 -31.84
CA ALA A 144 -23.65 19.46 -32.77
C ALA A 144 -25.00 19.91 -32.19
N PRO A 145 -25.38 21.20 -32.33
CA PRO A 145 -26.66 21.68 -31.83
C PRO A 145 -27.80 20.93 -32.51
N ALA A 146 -28.82 20.57 -31.73
CA ALA A 146 -30.03 19.93 -32.23
C ALA A 146 -30.72 20.85 -33.27
N PRO A 147 -31.30 20.30 -34.35
CA PRO A 147 -32.01 21.09 -35.34
C PRO A 147 -33.20 21.80 -34.67
N ALA A 148 -33.35 23.09 -34.96
CA ALA A 148 -34.46 23.90 -34.48
C ALA A 148 -35.78 23.31 -34.98
N LYS A 149 -36.75 23.12 -34.07
CA LYS A 149 -38.12 22.81 -34.45
C LYS A 149 -38.70 24.03 -35.16
N GLU A 150 -38.97 23.90 -36.46
CA GLU A 150 -39.77 24.87 -37.19
C GLU A 150 -41.16 24.95 -36.56
N ALA A 151 -41.51 26.13 -36.05
CA ALA A 151 -42.86 26.46 -35.65
C ALA A 151 -43.69 26.60 -36.93
N GLY A 152 -44.47 25.57 -37.25
CA GLY A 152 -45.49 25.65 -38.28
C GLY A 152 -46.57 26.66 -37.88
N ALA A 153 -46.60 27.78 -38.58
CA ALA A 153 -47.69 28.75 -38.55
C ALA A 153 -48.66 28.52 -39.73
N ALA A 154 -49.91 28.93 -39.50
CA ALA A 154 -51.03 29.09 -40.43
C ALA A 154 -51.90 27.83 -40.65
N ARG A 155 -53.23 27.88 -40.57
CA ARG A 155 -54.19 28.99 -40.69
C ARG A 155 -55.36 28.83 -39.72
#